data_AF-A0A0B4HS88-F1
#
_entry.id   AF-A0A0B4HS88-F1
#
_cell.length_a   1.000
_cell.length_b   1.000
_cell.length_c   1.000
_cell.angle_alpha   90.00
_cell.angle_beta   90.00
_cell.angle_gamma   90.00
#
_symmetry.space_group_name_H-M   'P 1'
#
loop_
_entity.id
_entity.type
_entity.pdbx_description
1 polymer ?
#
loop_
_entity_poly.entity_id
_entity_poly.type
_entity_poly.pdbx_seq_one_letter_code
_entity_poly.pdbx_strand_id
1 'polypeptide(L)'
;MASQIPRRLFSTTARRLQSNGDLKSESKRNPELMILGGVMVAALGGAGFYFGRSPTKSTSESPVTIASRPWEGEGEGKYKYHPGGDVSKEPKDAPSALNVVVVPNVTLPAELHEKYNKWGKEGYP
;
A
#
# COMPACT_ATOMS: atom_id res chain seq x y z
N MET A 1 7.79 30.27 -11.50
CA MET A 1 7.90 29.55 -12.79
C MET A 1 6.71 28.61 -12.92
N ALA A 2 5.81 28.88 -13.87
CA ALA A 2 4.54 28.16 -14.01
C ALA A 2 4.72 26.85 -14.77
N SER A 3 4.25 25.75 -14.18
CA SER A 3 4.32 24.41 -14.78
C SER A 3 3.33 24.26 -15.93
N GLN A 4 3.85 23.90 -17.11
CA GLN A 4 3.06 23.59 -18.30
C GLN A 4 2.49 22.17 -18.15
N ILE A 5 1.26 22.04 -17.64
CA ILE A 5 0.52 20.77 -17.61
C ILE A 5 0.22 20.35 -19.05
N PRO A 6 0.58 19.13 -19.51
CA PRO A 6 0.40 18.69 -20.89
C PRO A 6 -1.09 18.39 -21.18
N ARG A 7 -1.86 19.40 -21.57
CA ARG A 7 -3.26 19.28 -22.04
C ARG A 7 -3.41 18.54 -23.38
N ARG A 8 -2.33 18.00 -23.96
CA ARG A 8 -2.31 17.48 -25.34
C ARG A 8 -2.52 15.97 -25.46
N LEU A 9 -2.44 15.20 -24.39
CA LEU A 9 -2.54 13.73 -24.46
C LEU A 9 -3.98 13.21 -24.68
N PHE A 10 -5.01 13.97 -24.30
CA PHE A 10 -6.42 13.55 -24.46
C PHE A 10 -7.12 14.13 -25.69
N SER A 11 -6.50 15.09 -26.38
CA SER A 11 -7.12 15.80 -27.51
C SER A 11 -7.13 14.98 -28.80
N THR A 12 -6.13 14.13 -29.01
CA THR A 12 -6.01 13.28 -30.20
C THR A 12 -6.97 12.09 -30.16
N THR A 13 -7.25 11.55 -28.97
CA THR A 13 -8.15 10.40 -28.77
C THR A 13 -9.60 10.78 -29.05
N ALA A 14 -10.07 11.92 -28.55
CA ALA A 14 -11.43 12.39 -28.79
C ALA A 14 -11.70 12.69 -30.27
N ARG A 15 -10.72 13.25 -30.98
CA ARG A 15 -10.84 13.55 -32.43
C ARG A 15 -10.84 12.27 -33.29
N ARG A 16 -10.04 11.25 -32.93
CA ARG A 16 -10.13 9.91 -33.56
C ARG A 16 -11.43 9.19 -33.23
N LEU A 17 -11.98 9.40 -32.03
CA LEU A 17 -13.27 8.85 -31.64
C LEU A 17 -14.46 9.61 -32.27
N GLN A 18 -14.24 10.68 -33.04
CA GLN A 18 -15.31 11.42 -33.73
C GLN A 18 -15.43 11.05 -35.21
N SER A 19 -14.44 10.38 -35.81
CA SER A 19 -14.50 9.86 -37.18
C SER A 19 -15.30 8.54 -37.29
N ASN A 20 -16.29 8.33 -36.43
CA ASN A 20 -17.02 7.07 -36.22
C ASN A 20 -18.03 6.71 -37.33
N GLY A 21 -18.11 7.49 -38.41
CA GLY A 21 -19.00 7.17 -39.54
C GLY A 21 -18.69 5.78 -40.12
N ASP A 22 -17.41 5.41 -40.13
CA ASP A 22 -16.92 4.18 -40.76
C ASP A 22 -16.93 2.96 -39.82
N LEU A 23 -16.91 3.15 -38.50
CA LEU A 23 -16.90 2.03 -37.56
C LEU A 23 -18.24 1.29 -37.52
N LYS A 24 -19.35 2.01 -37.71
CA LYS A 24 -20.68 1.39 -37.78
C LYS A 24 -20.88 0.60 -39.07
N SER A 25 -20.31 1.07 -40.19
CA SER A 25 -20.36 0.36 -41.47
C SER A 25 -19.45 -0.87 -41.44
N GLU A 26 -18.25 -0.76 -40.88
CA GLU A 26 -17.32 -1.87 -40.71
C GLU A 26 -17.83 -2.91 -39.70
N SER A 27 -18.46 -2.50 -38.61
CA SER A 27 -19.03 -3.42 -37.62
C SER A 27 -20.23 -4.21 -38.19
N LYS A 28 -20.99 -3.62 -39.13
CA LYS A 28 -22.04 -4.35 -39.87
C LYS A 28 -21.50 -5.32 -40.90
N ARG A 29 -20.35 -5.02 -41.51
CA ARG A 29 -19.69 -5.90 -42.48
C ARG A 29 -19.00 -7.08 -41.80
N ASN A 30 -18.40 -6.85 -40.63
CA ASN A 30 -17.60 -7.84 -39.91
C ASN A 30 -18.21 -8.10 -38.53
N PRO A 31 -19.08 -9.14 -38.37
CA PRO A 31 -19.74 -9.43 -37.11
C PRO A 31 -18.76 -9.82 -35.98
N GLU A 32 -17.56 -10.31 -36.33
CA GLU A 32 -16.50 -10.63 -35.37
C GLU A 32 -16.02 -9.40 -34.58
N LEU A 33 -16.08 -8.20 -35.17
CA LEU A 33 -15.72 -6.96 -34.49
C LEU A 33 -16.68 -6.64 -33.33
N MET A 34 -17.95 -7.04 -33.43
CA MET A 34 -18.90 -6.88 -32.31
C MET A 34 -18.55 -7.81 -31.15
N ILE A 35 -18.13 -9.04 -31.46
CA ILE A 35 -17.71 -10.01 -30.44
C ILE A 35 -16.44 -9.53 -29.75
N LEU A 36 -15.44 -9.10 -30.52
CA LEU A 36 -14.19 -8.54 -29.98
C LEU A 36 -14.45 -7.29 -29.14
N GLY A 37 -15.33 -6.39 -29.61
CA GLY A 37 -15.76 -5.22 -28.86
C GLY A 37 -16.42 -5.58 -27.53
N GLY A 38 -17.29 -6.59 -27.52
CA GLY A 38 -17.90 -7.13 -26.30
C GLY A 38 -16.88 -7.64 -25.29
N VAL A 39 -15.88 -8.42 -25.75
CA VAL A 39 -14.80 -8.93 -24.89
C VAL A 39 -13.96 -7.79 -24.32
N MET A 40 -13.63 -6.78 -25.12
CA MET A 40 -12.86 -5.61 -24.67
C MET A 40 -13.61 -4.80 -23.61
N VAL A 41 -14.92 -4.58 -23.81
CA VAL A 41 -15.76 -3.90 -22.81
C VAL A 41 -15.86 -4.71 -21.52
N ALA A 42 -16.01 -6.04 -21.62
CA ALA A 42 -16.04 -6.91 -20.45
C ALA A 42 -14.70 -6.89 -19.68
N ALA A 43 -13.57 -6.94 -20.39
CA ALA A 43 -12.24 -6.90 -19.78
C ALA A 43 -11.95 -5.55 -19.09
N LEU A 44 -12.17 -4.44 -19.79
CA LEU A 44 -11.92 -3.09 -19.24
C LEU A 44 -12.92 -2.74 -18.13
N GLY A 45 -14.19 -3.12 -18.30
CA GLY A 45 -15.23 -2.95 -17.27
C GLY A 45 -14.95 -3.80 -16.03
N GLY A 46 -14.55 -5.05 -16.21
CA GLY A 46 -14.16 -5.95 -15.12
C GLY A 46 -12.94 -5.44 -14.36
N ALA A 47 -11.91 -5.00 -15.07
CA ALA A 47 -10.74 -4.37 -14.45
C ALA A 47 -11.13 -3.09 -13.68
N GLY A 48 -11.93 -2.22 -14.28
CA GLY A 48 -12.43 -1.00 -13.63
C GLY A 48 -13.26 -1.29 -12.37
N PHE A 49 -14.15 -2.29 -12.43
CA PHE A 49 -14.93 -2.73 -11.28
C PHE A 49 -14.03 -3.32 -10.17
N TYR A 50 -13.04 -4.13 -10.54
CA TYR A 50 -12.09 -4.70 -9.60
C TYR A 50 -11.26 -3.61 -8.90
N PHE A 51 -10.69 -2.67 -9.66
CA PHE A 51 -9.93 -1.55 -9.07
C PHE A 51 -10.80 -0.59 -8.26
N GLY A 52 -12.08 -0.43 -8.62
CA GLY A 52 -13.05 0.33 -7.82
C GLY A 52 -13.37 -0.33 -6.49
N ARG A 53 -13.47 -1.67 -6.45
CA ARG A 53 -13.76 -2.44 -5.24
C ARG A 53 -12.52 -2.64 -4.36
N SER A 54 -11.34 -2.72 -4.97
CA SER A 54 -10.06 -2.94 -4.31
C SER A 54 -9.16 -1.72 -4.51
N PRO A 55 -9.41 -0.62 -3.77
CA PRO A 55 -8.58 0.57 -3.88
C PRO A 55 -7.13 0.21 -3.55
N THR A 56 -6.21 0.53 -4.46
CA THR A 56 -4.78 0.34 -4.25
C THR A 56 -4.35 1.20 -3.07
N LYS A 57 -4.09 0.58 -1.91
CA LYS A 57 -3.58 1.28 -0.74
C LYS A 57 -2.08 1.54 -0.91
N SER A 58 -1.63 2.72 -0.47
CA SER A 58 -0.22 3.10 -0.51
C SER A 58 0.66 2.20 0.39
N THR A 59 0.06 1.59 1.42
CA THR A 59 0.72 0.66 2.33
C THR A 59 0.17 -0.76 2.16
N SER A 60 1.06 -1.75 2.17
CA SER A 60 0.73 -3.19 2.12
C SER A 60 0.37 -3.73 3.52
N GLU A 61 -0.46 -3.01 4.25
CA GLU A 61 -0.92 -3.42 5.57
C GLU A 61 -2.25 -4.18 5.45
N SER A 62 -2.28 -5.41 5.96
CA SER A 62 -3.52 -6.16 6.12
C SER A 62 -4.32 -5.57 7.29
N PRO A 63 -5.62 -5.25 7.14
CA PRO A 63 -6.43 -4.86 8.27
C PRO A 63 -6.49 -6.02 9.27
N VAL A 64 -6.03 -5.79 10.48
CA VAL A 64 -6.03 -6.80 11.54
C VAL A 64 -7.30 -6.65 12.38
N THR A 65 -7.93 -7.76 12.74
CA THR A 65 -9.11 -7.76 13.61
C THR A 65 -8.70 -7.43 15.04
N ILE A 66 -9.29 -6.37 15.59
CA ILE A 66 -9.06 -5.91 16.97
C ILE A 66 -9.89 -6.81 17.89
N ALA A 67 -9.22 -7.50 18.80
CA ALA A 67 -9.84 -8.42 19.76
C ALA A 67 -10.38 -7.69 20.99
N SER A 68 -9.63 -6.70 21.49
CA SER A 68 -10.03 -5.92 22.66
C SER A 68 -9.39 -4.54 22.62
N ARG A 69 -10.16 -3.53 23.02
CA ARG A 69 -9.71 -2.15 23.15
C ARG A 69 -9.06 -1.95 24.52
N PRO A 70 -8.20 -0.93 24.70
CA PRO A 70 -7.38 -0.81 25.91
C PRO A 70 -8.19 -0.54 27.18
N TRP A 71 -9.46 -0.11 27.06
CA TRP A 71 -10.37 0.07 28.20
C TRP A 71 -11.25 -1.14 28.50
N GLU A 72 -11.21 -2.19 27.67
CA GLU A 72 -12.04 -3.40 27.80
C GLU A 72 -11.29 -4.56 28.47
N GLY A 73 -9.97 -4.47 28.64
CA GLY A 73 -9.16 -5.54 29.22
C GLY A 73 -7.97 -5.03 30.03
N GLU A 74 -7.31 -5.95 30.75
CA GLU A 74 -6.20 -5.67 31.69
C GLU A 74 -4.82 -5.53 31.01
N GLY A 75 -4.75 -5.20 29.71
CA GLY A 75 -3.49 -5.14 28.96
C GLY A 75 -2.78 -3.79 29.00
N GLU A 76 -1.45 -3.79 29.07
CA GLU A 76 -0.62 -2.57 28.98
C GLU A 76 -0.56 -1.98 27.55
N GLY A 77 -0.94 -2.77 26.54
CA GLY A 77 -0.88 -2.38 25.13
C GLY A 77 -2.04 -1.46 24.69
N LYS A 78 -1.83 -0.74 23.58
CA LYS A 78 -2.86 0.15 22.99
C LYS A 78 -4.14 -0.57 22.56
N TYR A 79 -4.04 -1.83 22.17
CA TYR A 79 -5.15 -2.72 21.80
C TYR A 79 -4.61 -4.14 21.71
N LYS A 80 -5.50 -5.13 21.75
CA LYS A 80 -5.17 -6.52 21.44
C LYS A 80 -5.69 -6.88 20.06
N TYR A 81 -4.94 -7.70 19.33
CA TYR A 81 -5.29 -8.09 17.98
C TYR A 81 -5.10 -9.59 17.75
N HIS A 82 -5.91 -10.16 16.85
CA HIS A 82 -5.71 -11.55 16.42
C HIS A 82 -4.63 -11.62 15.34
N PRO A 83 -3.53 -12.35 15.56
CA PRO A 83 -2.44 -12.45 14.57
C PRO A 83 -2.95 -13.00 13.23
N GLY A 84 -2.72 -12.25 12.15
CA GLY A 84 -3.18 -12.63 10.81
C GLY A 84 -4.71 -12.55 10.61
N GLY A 85 -5.45 -11.92 11.54
CA GLY A 85 -6.90 -11.79 11.46
C GLY A 85 -7.68 -13.05 11.86
N ASP A 86 -6.98 -14.07 12.36
CA ASP A 86 -7.56 -15.36 12.73
C ASP A 86 -8.08 -15.35 14.17
N VAL A 87 -9.41 -15.34 14.34
CA VAL A 87 -10.09 -15.25 15.64
C VAL A 87 -9.83 -16.48 16.53
N SER A 88 -9.40 -17.60 15.94
CA SER A 88 -9.07 -18.81 16.71
C SER A 88 -7.75 -18.71 17.48
N LYS A 89 -6.86 -17.78 17.11
CA LYS A 89 -5.56 -17.58 17.76
C LYS A 89 -5.70 -16.63 18.93
N GLU A 90 -4.92 -16.88 19.98
CA GLU A 90 -4.90 -16.00 21.14
C GLU A 90 -4.53 -14.54 20.75
N PRO A 91 -5.28 -13.54 21.26
CA PRO A 91 -4.98 -12.15 21.02
C PRO A 91 -3.60 -11.75 21.53
N LYS A 92 -2.83 -11.04 20.69
CA LYS A 92 -1.53 -10.47 21.06
C LYS A 92 -1.64 -8.97 21.32
N ASP A 93 -0.78 -8.45 22.18
CA ASP A 93 -0.68 -7.02 22.42
C ASP A 93 -0.12 -6.29 21.20
N ALA A 94 -0.71 -5.13 20.89
CA ALA A 94 -0.25 -4.27 19.82
C ALA A 94 1.21 -3.81 20.06
N PRO A 95 2.03 -3.74 19.00
CA PRO A 95 3.35 -3.14 19.12
C PRO A 95 3.26 -1.70 19.62
N SER A 96 4.31 -1.26 20.32
CA SER A 96 4.34 0.09 20.90
C SER A 96 4.28 1.17 19.81
N ALA A 97 3.81 2.37 20.19
CA ALA A 97 3.67 3.50 19.27
C ALA A 97 5.00 3.96 18.63
N LEU A 98 6.11 3.61 19.27
CA LEU A 98 7.44 4.01 18.88
C LEU A 98 8.08 2.82 18.17
N ASN A 99 8.27 2.96 16.85
CA ASN A 99 9.09 2.02 16.10
C ASN A 99 10.55 2.17 16.56
N VAL A 100 10.96 1.37 17.54
CA VAL A 100 12.37 1.28 17.92
C VAL A 100 13.05 0.29 17.00
N VAL A 101 13.82 0.79 16.06
CA VAL A 101 14.72 -0.05 15.26
C VAL A 101 16.01 -0.21 16.05
N VAL A 102 16.15 -1.34 16.74
CA VAL A 102 17.44 -1.71 17.36
C VAL A 102 18.34 -2.20 16.23
N VAL A 103 19.21 -1.32 15.74
CA VAL A 103 20.25 -1.70 14.78
C VAL A 103 21.39 -2.37 15.56
N PRO A 104 21.63 -3.68 15.39
CA PRO A 104 22.73 -4.34 16.08
C PRO A 104 24.07 -3.76 15.61
N ASN A 105 25.02 -3.61 16.54
CA ASN A 105 26.39 -3.12 16.29
C ASN A 105 26.53 -1.62 15.95
N VAL A 106 25.57 -0.77 16.32
CA VAL A 106 25.72 0.70 16.22
C VAL A 106 26.38 1.31 17.47
N THR A 107 26.34 0.58 18.59
CA THR A 107 27.20 0.85 19.74
C THR A 107 28.54 0.16 19.55
N LEU A 108 29.64 0.82 19.93
CA LEU A 108 30.94 0.16 19.97
C LEU A 108 30.85 -1.06 20.91
N PRO A 109 31.45 -2.22 20.54
CA PRO A 109 31.60 -3.36 21.45
C PRO A 109 32.13 -2.92 22.81
N ALA A 110 31.68 -3.59 23.89
CA ALA A 110 32.03 -3.22 25.27
C ALA A 110 33.54 -3.07 25.47
N GLU A 111 34.34 -3.92 24.83
CA GLU A 111 35.81 -3.86 24.87
C GLU A 111 36.38 -2.53 24.33
N LEU A 112 35.84 -2.02 23.22
CA LEU A 112 36.28 -0.75 22.64
C LEU A 112 35.70 0.44 23.40
N HIS A 113 34.47 0.31 23.90
CA HIS A 113 33.86 1.31 24.76
C HIS A 113 34.70 1.49 26.03
N GLU A 114 35.06 0.42 26.73
CA GLU A 114 35.91 0.49 27.92
C GLU A 114 37.32 0.96 27.60
N LYS A 115 37.93 0.57 26.47
CA LYS A 115 39.26 1.03 26.07
C LYS A 115 39.30 2.55 25.82
N TYR A 116 38.35 3.08 25.08
CA TYR A 116 38.33 4.49 24.66
C TYR A 116 37.50 5.40 25.58
N ASN A 117 36.72 4.86 26.52
CA ASN A 117 36.04 5.65 27.53
C ASN A 117 37.07 6.25 28.50
N LYS A 118 36.97 7.56 28.68
CA LYS A 118 37.82 8.35 29.58
C LYS A 118 37.17 8.61 30.93
N TRP A 119 35.84 8.49 31.01
CA TRP A 119 35.06 8.80 32.21
C TRP A 119 35.00 7.59 33.14
N GLY A 120 35.25 7.80 34.44
CA GLY A 120 35.19 6.76 35.48
C GLY A 120 36.44 5.89 35.63
N LYS A 121 37.57 6.29 35.06
CA LYS A 121 38.88 5.64 35.26
C LYS A 121 39.73 6.43 36.25
N GLU A 122 40.56 5.73 37.04
CA GLU A 122 41.48 6.38 37.97
C GLU A 122 42.44 7.32 37.21
N GLY A 123 42.41 8.61 37.55
CA GLY A 123 43.29 9.64 36.99
C GLY A 123 42.66 10.62 35.98
N TYR A 124 41.35 10.53 35.73
CA TYR A 124 40.57 11.58 35.03
C TYR A 124 39.50 12.13 36.00
N PRO A 125 39.24 13.46 36.04
CA PRO A 125 38.27 14.05 36.97
C PRO A 125 36.84 13.56 36.74
#